data_AF-A0A9C9GZ66-F1
#
_entry.id   AF-A0A9C9GZ66-F1
#
_cell.length_a   1.000
_cell.length_b   1.000
_cell.length_c   1.000
_cell.angle_alpha   90.00
_cell.angle_beta   90.00
_cell.angle_gamma   90.00
#
_symmetry.space_group_name_H-M   'P 1'
#
loop_
_entity.id
_entity.type
_entity.pdbx_description
1 polymer ?
#
loop_
_entity_poly.entity_id
_entity_poly.type
_entity_poly.pdbx_seq_one_letter_code
_entity_poly.pdbx_strand_id
1 'polypeptide(L)'
;MHYQDLRDFIRQLEAAGQLQRISHPVDPNLEITEICDRTLRAGGPALLFENPKGSDIPVLANLFGTPERVAAGMGADTVGELREIGKLLAALKEPEPPKGMKDAWQKLPMFRKVLDMAPKVLKSAPCQQHIMQGDEVDLGQLPIQTCWPEDAAPLITWALVVTRGPEKERQNLGIYRQ
;
A
#
# COMPACT_ATOMS: atom_id res chain seq x y z
N MET A 1 3.02 1.70 15.26
CA MET A 1 2.38 1.55 13.94
C MET A 1 0.99 1.00 14.17
N HIS A 2 -0.04 1.57 13.55
CA HIS A 2 -1.44 1.12 13.69
C HIS A 2 -1.69 -0.28 13.13
N TYR A 3 -0.85 -0.71 12.18
CA TYR A 3 -0.91 -2.04 11.56
C TYR A 3 0.48 -2.67 11.57
N GLN A 4 0.52 -3.99 11.74
CA GLN A 4 1.77 -4.76 11.68
C GLN A 4 2.17 -5.08 10.24
N ASP A 5 1.20 -5.44 9.40
CA ASP A 5 1.36 -5.78 7.99
C ASP A 5 0.03 -5.60 7.22
N LEU A 6 0.04 -5.93 5.92
CA LEU A 6 -1.17 -5.86 5.08
C LEU A 6 -2.27 -6.83 5.53
N ARG A 7 -1.91 -8.00 6.09
CA ARG A 7 -2.89 -9.00 6.53
C ARG A 7 -3.67 -8.48 7.73
N ASP A 8 -2.98 -7.77 8.63
CA ASP A 8 -3.61 -7.08 9.75
C ASP A 8 -4.57 -6.00 9.30
N PHE A 9 -4.17 -5.19 8.31
CA PHE A 9 -5.05 -4.18 7.74
C PHE A 9 -6.31 -4.80 7.08
N ILE A 10 -6.15 -5.86 6.30
CA ILE A 10 -7.27 -6.60 5.69
C ILE A 10 -8.26 -7.09 6.76
N ARG A 11 -7.77 -7.71 7.85
CA ARG A 11 -8.62 -8.19 8.94
C ARG A 11 -9.40 -7.07 9.62
N GLN A 12 -8.76 -5.91 9.82
CA GLN A 12 -9.42 -4.76 10.44
C GLN A 12 -10.47 -4.14 9.51
N LEU A 13 -10.20 -4.05 8.20
CA LEU A 13 -11.22 -3.64 7.23
C LEU A 13 -12.41 -4.60 7.20
N GLU A 14 -12.15 -5.91 7.23
CA GLU A 14 -13.21 -6.94 7.28
C GLU A 14 -14.07 -6.81 8.54
N ALA A 15 -13.45 -6.66 9.72
CA ALA A 15 -14.17 -6.44 10.97
C ALA A 15 -15.02 -5.16 10.97
N ALA A 16 -14.60 -4.13 10.22
CA ALA A 16 -15.33 -2.89 10.04
C ALA A 16 -16.37 -2.91 8.91
N GLY A 17 -16.57 -4.06 8.23
CA GLY A 17 -17.47 -4.16 7.07
C GLY A 17 -16.98 -3.38 5.83
N GLN A 18 -15.69 -3.04 5.80
CA GLN A 18 -15.02 -2.29 4.73
C GLN A 18 -14.24 -3.18 3.76
N LEU A 19 -14.33 -4.50 3.90
CA LEU A 19 -13.80 -5.49 2.97
C LEU A 19 -14.87 -6.53 2.66
N GLN A 20 -15.03 -6.88 1.39
CA GLN A 20 -15.85 -7.99 0.94
C GLN A 20 -14.96 -9.06 0.31
N ARG A 21 -15.10 -10.32 0.78
CA ARG A 21 -14.51 -11.49 0.15
C ARG A 21 -15.39 -11.98 -1.00
N ILE A 22 -14.77 -12.32 -2.13
CA ILE A 22 -15.43 -12.83 -3.32
C ILE A 22 -14.84 -14.21 -3.61
N SER A 23 -15.60 -15.25 -3.27
CA SER A 23 -15.23 -16.66 -3.49
C SER A 23 -15.65 -17.18 -4.88
N HIS A 24 -16.55 -16.46 -5.55
CA HIS A 24 -16.93 -16.77 -6.93
C HIS A 24 -15.69 -16.68 -7.84
N PRO A 25 -15.49 -17.61 -8.79
CA PRO A 25 -14.40 -17.52 -9.75
C PRO A 25 -14.49 -16.25 -10.60
N VAL A 26 -13.47 -15.38 -10.58
CA VAL A 26 -13.44 -14.15 -11.37
C VAL A 26 -12.16 -14.09 -12.19
N ASP A 27 -12.26 -13.65 -13.44
CA ASP A 27 -11.11 -13.53 -14.34
C ASP A 27 -10.29 -12.26 -14.05
N PRO A 28 -8.96 -12.36 -13.83
CA PRO A 28 -8.09 -11.19 -13.77
C PRO A 28 -8.07 -10.39 -15.08
N ASN A 29 -8.44 -11.00 -16.21
CA ASN A 29 -8.61 -10.32 -17.48
C ASN A 29 -9.98 -9.62 -17.50
N LEU A 30 -9.98 -8.29 -17.30
CA LEU A 30 -11.12 -7.38 -17.37
C LEU A 30 -12.17 -7.52 -16.25
N GLU A 31 -12.57 -8.74 -15.85
CA GLU A 31 -13.70 -8.95 -14.92
C GLU A 31 -13.44 -8.32 -13.54
N ILE A 32 -12.25 -8.53 -12.95
CA ILE A 32 -11.89 -7.89 -11.68
C ILE A 32 -11.97 -6.36 -11.79
N THR A 33 -11.49 -5.79 -12.90
CA THR A 33 -11.48 -4.33 -13.11
C THR A 33 -12.91 -3.78 -13.19
N GLU A 34 -13.81 -4.43 -13.93
CA GLU A 34 -15.21 -4.03 -14.02
C GLU A 34 -15.92 -4.05 -12.65
N ILE A 35 -15.69 -5.10 -11.85
CA ILE A 35 -16.26 -5.21 -10.51
C ILE A 35 -15.70 -4.10 -9.60
N CYS A 36 -14.39 -3.85 -9.68
CA CYS A 36 -13.74 -2.78 -8.94
C CYS A 36 -14.26 -1.39 -9.33
N ASP A 37 -14.43 -1.10 -10.63
CA ASP A 37 -14.93 0.20 -11.11
C ASP A 37 -16.36 0.48 -10.60
N ARG A 38 -17.27 -0.49 -10.73
CA ARG A 38 -18.63 -0.35 -10.18
C ARG A 38 -18.64 -0.17 -8.67
N THR A 39 -17.84 -0.96 -7.96
CA THR A 39 -17.73 -0.90 -6.50
C THR A 39 -17.18 0.45 -6.05
N LEU A 40 -16.12 0.94 -6.72
CA LEU A 40 -15.53 2.25 -6.46
C LEU A 40 -16.54 3.38 -6.67
N ARG A 41 -17.25 3.38 -7.81
CA ARG A 41 -18.26 4.40 -8.14
C ARG A 41 -19.43 4.42 -7.16
N ALA A 42 -19.76 3.27 -6.58
CA ALA A 42 -20.78 3.15 -5.55
C ALA A 42 -20.27 3.45 -4.12
N GLY A 43 -18.99 3.80 -3.95
CA GLY A 43 -18.39 3.99 -2.62
C GLY A 43 -18.29 2.70 -1.80
N GLY A 44 -18.25 1.54 -2.46
CA GLY A 44 -18.26 0.22 -1.85
C GLY A 44 -16.94 -0.17 -1.16
N PRO A 45 -16.90 -1.38 -0.57
CA PRO A 45 -15.77 -1.86 0.21
C PRO A 45 -14.54 -2.18 -0.65
N ALA A 46 -13.40 -2.42 0.01
CA ALA A 46 -12.29 -3.12 -0.60
C ALA A 46 -12.70 -4.56 -0.96
N LEU A 47 -12.04 -5.15 -1.95
CA LEU A 47 -12.43 -6.47 -2.48
C LEU A 47 -11.25 -7.43 -2.39
N LEU A 48 -11.50 -8.61 -1.84
CA LEU A 48 -10.55 -9.72 -1.84
C LEU A 48 -11.14 -10.87 -2.67
N PHE A 49 -10.63 -11.03 -3.89
CA PHE A 49 -10.98 -12.13 -4.79
C PHE A 49 -10.15 -13.34 -4.41
N GLU A 50 -10.81 -14.36 -3.86
CA GLU A 50 -10.14 -15.55 -3.31
C GLU A 50 -9.91 -16.63 -4.37
N ASN A 51 -10.57 -16.52 -5.51
CA ASN A 51 -10.54 -17.51 -6.59
C ASN A 51 -10.37 -16.83 -7.97
N PRO A 52 -9.22 -16.18 -8.22
CA PRO A 52 -8.94 -15.68 -9.56
C PRO A 52 -8.72 -16.85 -10.53
N LYS A 53 -9.37 -16.83 -11.70
CA LYS A 53 -9.20 -17.89 -12.70
C LYS A 53 -7.72 -17.99 -13.11
N GLY A 54 -7.18 -19.21 -13.06
CA GLY A 54 -5.81 -19.50 -13.51
C GLY A 54 -4.70 -19.21 -12.49
N SER A 55 -5.02 -18.85 -11.24
CA SER A 55 -4.02 -18.69 -10.17
C SER A 55 -4.58 -19.06 -8.80
N ASP A 56 -3.73 -19.61 -7.93
CA ASP A 56 -4.08 -19.91 -6.54
C ASP A 56 -3.83 -18.71 -5.59
N ILE A 57 -3.32 -17.59 -6.11
CA ILE A 57 -2.97 -16.41 -5.32
C ILE A 57 -4.16 -15.45 -5.30
N PRO A 58 -4.73 -15.09 -4.14
CA PRO A 58 -5.84 -14.14 -4.08
C PRO A 58 -5.47 -12.73 -4.56
N VAL A 59 -6.44 -12.01 -5.13
CA VAL A 59 -6.28 -10.61 -5.58
C VAL A 59 -6.98 -9.68 -4.61
N LEU A 60 -6.21 -8.80 -3.95
CA LEU A 60 -6.75 -7.67 -3.20
C LEU A 60 -6.83 -6.45 -4.13
N ALA A 61 -8.02 -5.87 -4.25
CA ALA A 61 -8.27 -4.70 -5.09
C ALA A 61 -9.22 -3.70 -4.41
N ASN A 62 -9.36 -2.51 -5.00
CA ASN A 62 -10.16 -1.41 -4.46
C ASN A 62 -9.81 -1.00 -3.01
N LEU A 63 -8.59 -1.31 -2.55
CA LEU A 63 -8.16 -1.18 -1.14
C LEU A 63 -8.36 0.25 -0.63
N PHE A 64 -7.93 1.23 -1.41
CA PHE A 64 -8.02 2.66 -1.09
C PHE A 64 -9.13 3.37 -1.88
N GLY A 65 -10.22 2.67 -2.18
CA GLY A 65 -11.33 3.20 -2.98
C GLY A 65 -12.18 4.29 -2.31
N THR A 66 -11.99 4.56 -1.01
CA THR A 66 -12.69 5.65 -0.30
C THR A 66 -11.72 6.48 0.54
N PRO A 67 -12.03 7.78 0.77
CA PRO A 67 -11.23 8.63 1.66
C PRO A 67 -11.05 8.05 3.07
N GLU A 68 -12.07 7.39 3.59
CA GLU A 68 -12.04 6.76 4.91
C GLU A 68 -11.01 5.62 4.96
N ARG A 69 -10.94 4.78 3.92
CA ARG A 69 -9.92 3.71 3.85
C ARG A 69 -8.52 4.25 3.63
N VAL A 70 -8.38 5.38 2.92
CA VAL A 70 -7.08 6.09 2.83
C VAL A 70 -6.65 6.61 4.20
N ALA A 71 -7.55 7.26 4.94
CA ALA A 71 -7.28 7.74 6.29
C ALA A 71 -6.90 6.59 7.23
N ALA A 72 -7.69 5.52 7.23
CA ALA A 72 -7.40 4.32 8.00
C ALA A 72 -6.01 3.75 7.66
N GLY A 73 -5.68 3.59 6.37
CA GLY A 73 -4.36 3.11 5.94
C GLY A 73 -3.18 3.98 6.38
N MET A 74 -3.43 5.26 6.67
CA MET A 74 -2.43 6.19 7.22
C MET A 74 -2.41 6.22 8.76
N GLY A 75 -3.23 5.39 9.42
CA GLY A 75 -3.37 5.34 10.87
C GLY A 75 -4.13 6.53 11.46
N ALA A 76 -5.02 7.13 10.67
CA ALA A 76 -5.92 8.20 11.10
C ALA A 76 -7.33 7.64 11.34
N ASP A 77 -7.99 8.12 12.39
CA ASP A 77 -9.37 7.71 12.72
C ASP A 77 -10.40 8.42 11.83
N THR A 78 -10.05 9.61 11.35
CA THR A 78 -10.93 10.46 10.51
C THR A 78 -10.21 11.04 9.30
N VAL A 79 -10.96 11.35 8.24
CA VAL A 79 -10.45 12.04 7.05
C VAL A 79 -9.87 13.42 7.41
N GLY A 80 -10.41 14.08 8.44
CA GLY A 80 -9.93 15.39 8.90
C GLY A 80 -8.48 15.38 9.36
N GLU A 81 -8.01 14.27 9.93
CA GLU A 81 -6.63 14.11 10.41
C GLU A 81 -5.59 14.05 9.28
N LEU A 82 -6.00 13.71 8.05
CA LEU A 82 -5.12 13.77 6.88
C LEU A 82 -4.52 15.17 6.69
N ARG A 83 -5.25 16.22 7.09
CA ARG A 83 -4.74 17.60 7.06
C ARG A 83 -3.56 17.80 8.00
N GLU A 84 -3.60 17.22 9.20
CA GLU A 84 -2.51 17.32 10.17
C GLU A 84 -1.29 16.52 9.71
N ILE A 85 -1.50 15.36 9.07
CA ILE A 85 -0.42 14.61 8.43
C ILE A 85 0.25 15.44 7.32
N GLY A 86 -0.54 16.13 6.50
CA GLY A 86 -0.03 17.04 5.47
C GLY A 86 0.83 18.18 6.04
N LYS A 87 0.38 18.81 7.14
CA LYS A 87 1.16 19.85 7.84
C LYS A 87 2.48 19.30 8.40
N LEU A 88 2.47 18.09 8.95
CA LEU A 88 3.68 17.42 9.43
C LEU A 88 4.67 17.18 8.28
N LEU A 89 4.21 16.63 7.16
CA LEU A 89 5.05 16.39 5.98
C LEU A 89 5.63 17.70 5.41
N ALA A 90 4.85 18.77 5.39
CA ALA A 90 5.33 20.09 4.99
C ALA A 90 6.44 20.62 5.92
N ALA A 91 6.27 20.48 7.23
CA ALA A 91 7.27 20.88 8.21
C ALA A 91 8.58 20.06 8.11
N LEU A 92 8.50 18.80 7.68
CA LEU A 92 9.68 17.94 7.46
C LEU A 92 10.43 18.28 6.17
N LYS A 93 9.74 18.83 5.16
CA LYS A 93 10.35 19.18 3.86
C LYS A 93 11.30 20.38 3.99
N GLU A 94 10.90 21.38 4.77
CA GLU A 94 11.70 22.59 5.03
C GLU A 94 11.72 22.88 6.54
N PRO A 95 12.58 22.19 7.32
CA PRO A 95 12.64 22.40 8.76
C PRO A 95 13.19 23.80 9.07
N GLU A 96 12.36 24.68 9.66
CA GLU A 96 12.83 25.98 10.14
C GLU A 96 13.77 25.79 11.34
N PRO A 97 15.02 26.34 11.29
CA PRO A 97 15.94 26.26 12.42
C PRO A 97 15.31 26.91 13.66
N PRO A 98 15.49 26.31 14.86
CA PRO A 98 14.86 26.82 16.06
C PRO A 98 15.37 28.23 16.39
N LYS A 99 14.46 29.16 16.68
CA LYS A 99 14.81 30.57 16.95
C LYS A 99 15.36 30.80 18.37
N GLY A 100 15.50 29.75 19.19
CA GLY A 100 16.07 29.79 20.54
C GLY A 100 15.83 28.51 21.35
N MET A 101 16.30 28.47 22.61
CA MET A 101 16.20 27.27 23.47
C MET A 101 14.73 26.86 23.71
N LYS A 102 13.82 27.81 23.93
CA LYS A 102 12.39 27.51 24.15
C LYS A 102 11.74 26.83 22.94
N ASP A 103 12.07 27.29 21.74
CA ASP A 103 11.58 26.71 20.48
C ASP A 103 12.21 25.32 20.23
N ALA A 104 13.48 25.13 20.58
CA ALA A 104 14.12 23.81 20.52
C ALA A 104 13.44 22.77 21.43
N TRP A 105 13.05 23.16 22.65
CA TRP A 105 12.28 22.29 23.56
C TRP A 105 10.89 21.95 23.00
N GLN A 106 10.23 22.88 22.31
CA GLN A 106 8.92 22.65 21.66
C GLN A 106 9.03 21.74 20.42
N LYS A 107 10.16 21.81 19.69
CA LYS A 107 10.43 20.98 18.50
C LYS A 107 11.01 19.60 18.84
N LEU A 108 11.51 19.38 20.06
CA LEU A 108 12.11 18.11 20.50
C LEU A 108 11.21 16.87 20.31
N PRO A 109 9.88 16.92 20.58
CA PRO A 109 9.00 15.78 20.32
C PRO A 109 8.90 15.42 18.83
N MET A 110 8.97 16.41 17.93
CA MET A 110 8.96 16.18 16.48
C MET A 110 10.24 15.46 16.04
N PHE A 111 11.41 15.86 16.56
CA PHE A 111 12.67 15.16 16.29
C PHE A 111 12.68 13.71 16.79
N ARG A 112 12.10 13.43 17.96
CA ARG A 112 11.93 12.04 18.43
C ARG A 112 11.08 11.20 17.48
N LYS A 113 9.97 11.76 16.99
CA LYS A 113 9.12 11.07 15.98
C LYS A 113 9.90 10.75 14.70
N VAL A 114 10.80 11.63 14.26
CA VAL A 114 11.65 11.38 13.08
C VAL A 114 12.63 10.24 13.31
N LEU A 115 13.22 10.14 14.51
CA LEU A 115 14.12 9.04 14.86
C LEU A 115 13.39 7.69 14.85
N ASP A 116 12.13 7.65 15.28
CA ASP A 116 11.29 6.45 15.25
C ASP A 116 10.88 6.02 13.83
N MET A 117 11.12 6.84 12.80
CA MET A 117 10.80 6.52 11.39
C MET A 117 11.89 5.70 10.68
N ALA A 118 13.07 5.54 11.28
CA ALA A 118 14.14 4.76 10.65
C ALA A 118 13.72 3.28 10.52
N PRO A 119 13.85 2.67 9.33
CA PRO A 119 13.47 1.28 9.14
C PRO A 119 14.37 0.35 9.96
N LYS A 120 13.77 -0.65 10.60
CA LYS A 120 14.49 -1.70 11.32
C LYS A 120 14.88 -2.83 10.35
N VAL A 121 16.18 -3.15 10.28
CA VAL A 121 16.67 -4.29 9.50
C VAL A 121 16.45 -5.59 10.27
N LEU A 122 15.79 -6.55 9.64
CA LEU A 122 15.52 -7.88 10.19
C LEU A 122 16.36 -8.93 9.46
N LYS A 123 16.70 -10.02 10.15
CA LYS A 123 17.46 -11.14 9.57
C LYS A 123 16.61 -12.06 8.70
N SER A 124 15.32 -12.15 8.99
CA SER A 124 14.34 -12.94 8.24
C SER A 124 13.01 -12.20 8.23
N ALA A 125 12.24 -12.37 7.15
CA ALA A 125 10.94 -11.74 6.97
C ALA A 125 9.93 -12.71 6.34
N PRO A 126 8.62 -12.59 6.63
CA PRO A 126 7.60 -13.44 6.03
C PRO A 126 7.57 -13.43 4.50
N CYS A 127 7.98 -12.32 3.86
CA CYS A 127 8.07 -12.22 2.40
C CYS A 127 9.16 -13.09 1.75
N GLN A 128 10.00 -13.77 2.56
CA GLN A 128 11.07 -14.65 2.10
C GLN A 128 10.76 -16.14 2.37
N GLN A 129 9.53 -16.49 2.76
CA GLN A 129 9.15 -17.87 3.10
C GLN A 129 9.11 -18.81 1.89
N HIS A 130 8.75 -18.29 0.72
CA HIS A 130 8.71 -19.03 -0.54
C HIS A 130 9.63 -18.31 -1.53
N ILE A 131 10.64 -19.02 -2.04
CA ILE A 131 11.70 -18.45 -2.88
C ILE A 131 11.73 -19.24 -4.18
N MET A 132 11.60 -18.53 -5.29
CA MET A 132 11.76 -19.06 -6.66
C MET A 132 12.91 -18.29 -7.31
N GLN A 133 13.82 -18.98 -7.98
CA GLN A 133 15.02 -18.37 -8.58
C GLN A 133 15.36 -18.96 -9.94
N GLY A 134 16.02 -18.17 -10.79
CA GLY A 134 16.46 -18.61 -12.11
C GLY A 134 15.28 -19.05 -12.97
N ASP A 135 15.37 -20.28 -13.51
CA ASP A 135 14.36 -20.84 -14.42
C ASP A 135 13.03 -21.18 -13.74
N GLU A 136 12.97 -21.18 -12.41
CA GLU A 136 11.72 -21.36 -11.66
C GLU A 136 10.82 -20.11 -11.70
N VAL A 137 11.37 -18.95 -12.08
CA VAL A 137 10.64 -17.68 -12.08
C VAL A 137 9.69 -17.62 -13.28
N ASP A 138 8.40 -17.71 -13.00
CA ASP A 138 7.34 -17.52 -13.99
C ASP A 138 6.30 -16.52 -13.46
N LEU A 139 6.24 -15.34 -14.07
CA LEU A 139 5.28 -14.29 -13.73
C LEU A 139 3.85 -14.65 -14.12
N GLY A 140 3.65 -15.60 -15.03
CA GLY A 140 2.34 -16.10 -15.43
C GLY A 140 1.57 -16.81 -14.31
N GLN A 141 2.26 -17.22 -13.24
CA GLN A 141 1.63 -17.77 -12.04
C GLN A 141 0.90 -16.70 -11.21
N LEU A 142 1.26 -15.42 -11.37
CA LEU A 142 0.61 -14.31 -10.70
C LEU A 142 -0.68 -13.91 -11.42
N PRO A 143 -1.77 -13.61 -10.71
CA PRO A 143 -3.03 -13.14 -11.28
C PRO A 143 -2.93 -11.65 -11.67
N ILE A 144 -1.98 -11.32 -12.55
CA ILE A 144 -1.77 -9.95 -13.02
C ILE A 144 -2.98 -9.57 -13.87
N GLN A 145 -3.59 -8.44 -13.55
CA GLN A 145 -4.81 -7.99 -14.23
C GLN A 145 -4.48 -7.41 -15.60
N THR A 146 -5.34 -7.66 -16.57
CA THR A 146 -5.50 -6.80 -17.75
C THR A 146 -6.69 -5.91 -17.47
N CYS A 147 -6.50 -4.58 -17.46
CA CYS A 147 -7.51 -3.67 -16.93
C CYS A 147 -8.55 -3.31 -17.99
N TRP A 148 -8.10 -3.05 -19.22
CA TRP A 148 -8.94 -2.57 -20.31
C TRP A 148 -8.81 -3.44 -21.56
N PRO A 149 -9.86 -3.52 -22.41
CA PRO A 149 -9.85 -4.41 -23.59
C PRO A 149 -8.73 -4.13 -24.60
N GLU A 150 -8.21 -2.91 -24.62
CA GLU A 150 -7.14 -2.47 -25.54
C GLU A 150 -5.77 -2.39 -24.86
N ASP A 151 -5.65 -2.81 -23.59
CA ASP A 151 -4.34 -2.93 -22.94
C ASP A 151 -3.49 -3.96 -23.68
N ALA A 152 -2.21 -3.65 -23.88
CA ALA A 152 -1.31 -4.49 -24.65
C ALA A 152 -1.02 -5.85 -23.99
N ALA A 153 -1.09 -5.92 -22.66
CA ALA A 153 -0.77 -7.08 -21.83
C ALA A 153 -1.26 -6.84 -20.38
N PRO A 154 -1.22 -7.87 -19.52
CA PRO A 154 -1.37 -7.70 -18.07
C PRO A 154 -0.38 -6.69 -17.50
N LEU A 155 -0.80 -5.90 -16.51
CA LEU A 155 -0.04 -4.79 -15.95
C LEU A 155 0.03 -4.84 -14.42
N ILE A 156 1.24 -4.73 -13.86
CA ILE A 156 1.43 -4.60 -12.41
C ILE A 156 1.24 -3.13 -12.02
N THR A 157 0.26 -2.85 -11.14
CA THR A 157 -0.19 -1.47 -10.85
C THR A 157 0.18 -0.95 -9.45
N TRP A 158 0.54 -1.83 -8.50
CA TRP A 158 0.76 -1.47 -7.09
C TRP A 158 2.14 -1.86 -6.53
N ALA A 159 3.09 -2.19 -7.40
CA ALA A 159 4.45 -2.52 -6.95
C ALA A 159 5.18 -1.28 -6.43
N LEU A 160 5.76 -1.40 -5.23
CA LEU A 160 6.74 -0.44 -4.71
C LEU A 160 8.13 -0.80 -5.25
N VAL A 161 8.54 -0.13 -6.32
CA VAL A 161 9.86 -0.31 -6.92
C VAL A 161 10.91 0.37 -6.05
N VAL A 162 11.84 -0.44 -5.54
CA VAL A 162 12.93 0.01 -4.68
C VAL A 162 14.19 0.24 -5.50
N THR A 163 14.75 1.44 -5.45
CA THR A 163 16.00 1.78 -6.14
C THR A 163 16.97 2.50 -5.22
N ARG A 164 18.28 2.37 -5.48
CA ARG A 164 19.35 3.10 -4.79
C ARG A 164 20.28 3.70 -5.85
N GLY A 165 20.61 4.99 -5.69
CA GLY A 165 21.57 5.65 -6.58
C GLY A 165 23.01 5.22 -6.28
N PRO A 166 23.95 5.37 -7.24
CA PRO A 166 25.33 4.92 -7.05
C PRO A 166 26.07 5.70 -5.95
N GLU A 167 25.73 6.97 -5.73
CA GLU A 167 26.47 7.88 -4.84
C GLU A 167 25.82 8.11 -3.47
N LYS A 168 24.61 7.58 -3.22
CA LYS A 168 23.83 7.89 -2.01
C LYS A 168 23.24 6.62 -1.40
N GLU A 169 23.31 6.50 -0.08
CA GLU A 169 22.73 5.36 0.65
C GLU A 169 21.20 5.33 0.63
N ARG A 170 20.57 6.51 0.47
CA ARG A 170 19.11 6.69 0.43
C ARG A 170 18.47 5.81 -0.65
N GLN A 171 17.48 5.02 -0.25
CA GLN A 171 16.62 4.27 -1.16
C GLN A 171 15.38 5.09 -1.54
N ASN A 172 14.92 4.92 -2.78
CA ASN A 172 13.67 5.50 -3.27
C ASN A 172 12.63 4.38 -3.45
N LEU A 173 11.38 4.68 -3.08
CA LEU A 173 10.22 3.85 -3.35
C LEU A 173 9.33 4.60 -4.34
N GLY A 174 8.96 3.95 -5.45
CA GLY A 174 8.06 4.51 -6.44
C GLY A 174 7.04 3.49 -6.92
N ILE A 175 5.84 3.96 -7.27
CA ILE A 175 4.83 3.15 -7.94
C ILE A 175 4.98 3.41 -9.43
N TYR A 176 5.43 2.40 -10.16
CA TYR A 176 5.58 2.44 -11.61
C TYR A 176 4.84 1.26 -12.22
N ARG A 177 4.05 1.54 -13.25
CA ARG A 177 3.40 0.50 -14.04
C ARG A 177 4.46 -0.37 -14.74
N GLN A 178 4.27 -1.68 -14.72
CA GLN A 178 5.19 -2.67 -15.32
C GLN A 178 4.41 -3.65 -16.18
#